data_AF-G5E1A9-F1
#
_entry.id   AF-G5E1A9-F1
#
_cell.length_a   1.000
_cell.length_b   1.000
_cell.length_c   1.000
_cell.angle_alpha   90.00
_cell.angle_beta   90.00
_cell.angle_gamma   90.00
#
_symmetry.space_group_name_H-M   'P 1'
#
loop_
_entity.id
_entity.type
_entity.pdbx_description
1 polymer ?
#
loop_
_entity_poly.entity_id
_entity_poly.type
_entity_poly.pdbx_seq_one_letter_code
_entity_poly.pdbx_strand_id
1 'polypeptide(L)' 'EIPWSQKTNMGPDGPYQQPRLTCWYGEVPYTYSRSTLQANSHWHPLLTMLKDHIEEVTGYTFNSLLCNLYRNDDSIDWHS' A
#
# COMPACT_ATOMS: atom_id res chain seq x y z
N GLU A 1 11.98 5.75 -8.74
CA GLU A 1 11.72 4.37 -8.25
C GLU A 1 10.70 4.40 -7.13
N ILE A 2 10.00 3.29 -6.87
CA ILE A 2 9.01 3.17 -5.78
C ILE A 2 9.75 2.88 -4.46
N PRO A 3 9.53 3.64 -3.37
CA PRO A 3 10.23 3.45 -2.10
C PRO A 3 9.61 2.32 -1.29
N TRP A 4 9.91 1.08 -1.67
CA TRP A 4 9.44 -0.13 -1.01
C TRP A 4 9.97 -0.25 0.43
N SER A 5 9.11 -0.70 1.35
CA SER A 5 9.53 -0.98 2.73
C SER A 5 8.77 -2.16 3.32
N GLN A 6 9.44 -2.97 4.15
CA GLN A 6 8.79 -3.99 4.95
C GLN A 6 8.29 -3.36 6.25
N LYS A 7 7.05 -3.68 6.64
CA LYS A 7 6.41 -3.09 7.83
C LYS A 7 6.22 -4.13 8.91
N THR A 8 6.29 -3.67 10.15
CA THR A 8 5.88 -4.42 11.32
C THR A 8 4.39 -4.19 11.57
N ASN A 9 3.64 -5.28 11.74
CA ASN A 9 2.26 -5.28 12.19
C ASN A 9 2.16 -5.92 13.58
N MET A 10 1.05 -5.68 14.27
CA MET A 10 0.78 -6.27 15.58
C MET A 10 -0.22 -7.42 15.44
N GLY A 11 0.27 -8.65 15.58
CA GLY A 11 -0.53 -9.86 15.58
C GLY A 11 -0.88 -10.34 17.00
N PRO A 12 -1.64 -11.44 17.11
CA PRO A 12 -1.99 -12.06 18.40
C PRO A 12 -0.75 -12.44 19.24
N ASP A 13 0.31 -12.94 18.58
CA ASP A 13 1.55 -13.40 19.21
C ASP A 13 2.60 -12.28 19.38
N GLY A 14 2.22 -11.03 19.08
CA GLY A 14 3.09 -9.86 19.15
C GLY A 14 3.47 -9.27 17.78
N PRO A 15 4.53 -8.44 17.73
CA PRO A 15 4.95 -7.78 16.50
C PRO A 15 5.53 -8.79 15.50
N TYR A 16 5.12 -8.70 14.24
CA TYR A 16 5.67 -9.51 13.16
C TYR A 16 5.93 -8.65 11.92
N GLN A 17 6.94 -9.03 11.12
CA GLN A 17 7.17 -8.42 9.82
C GLN A 17 6.14 -8.95 8.83
N GLN A 18 5.41 -8.07 8.16
CA GLN A 18 4.51 -8.49 7.09
C GLN A 18 5.35 -9.20 6.00
N PRO A 19 4.91 -10.34 5.47
CA PRO A 19 5.64 -11.06 4.42
C PRO A 19 5.34 -10.43 3.06
N ARG A 20 5.66 -9.14 2.90
CA ARG A 20 5.63 -8.36 1.64
C ARG A 20 6.25 -6.99 1.84
N LEU A 21 6.68 -6.36 0.75
CA LEU A 21 7.04 -4.95 0.78
C LEU A 21 5.82 -4.11 0.41
N THR A 22 5.63 -2.98 1.10
CA THR A 22 4.54 -2.05 0.82
C THR A 22 5.03 -0.64 0.61
N CYS A 23 4.23 0.10 -0.16
CA CYS A 23 4.36 1.55 -0.34
C CYS A 23 2.95 2.16 -0.38
N TRP A 24 2.74 3.28 0.31
CA TRP A 24 1.46 3.95 0.40
C TRP A 24 1.53 5.31 -0.28
N TYR A 25 0.59 5.56 -1.18
CA TYR A 25 0.37 6.83 -1.83
C TYR A 25 -1.04 7.30 -1.51
N GLY A 26 -1.20 8.60 -1.27
CA GLY A 26 -2.51 9.17 -0.98
C GLY A 26 -2.41 10.52 -0.32
N GLU A 27 -3.58 11.09 -0.03
CA GLU A 27 -3.69 12.41 0.60
C GLU A 27 -3.54 12.34 2.12
N VAL A 28 -3.88 11.20 2.73
CA VAL A 28 -3.92 11.01 4.18
C VAL A 28 -3.11 9.79 4.62
N PRO A 29 -2.51 9.82 5.82
CA PRO A 29 -1.91 8.64 6.42
C PRO A 29 -2.95 7.55 6.62
N TYR A 30 -2.54 6.30 6.41
CA TYR A 30 -3.39 5.13 6.61
C TYR A 30 -2.88 4.32 7.79
N THR A 31 -3.76 4.01 8.75
CA THR A 31 -3.40 3.20 9.90
C THR A 31 -4.16 1.87 9.87
N TYR A 32 -3.42 0.77 9.92
CA TYR A 32 -3.96 -0.58 9.97
C TYR A 32 -3.14 -1.44 10.93
N SER A 33 -3.78 -2.28 11.75
CA SER A 33 -3.09 -3.15 12.73
C SER A 33 -2.08 -2.37 13.62
N ARG A 34 -2.46 -1.14 14.01
CA ARG A 34 -1.60 -0.20 14.78
C ARG A 34 -0.29 0.19 14.08
N SER A 35 -0.17 -0.09 12.78
CA SER A 35 0.91 0.32 11.90
C SER A 35 0.42 1.45 11.00
N THR A 36 1.09 2.60 11.04
CA THR A 36 0.72 3.77 10.23
C THR A 36 1.64 3.87 9.01
N LEU A 37 1.03 3.89 7.83
CA LEU A 37 1.65 4.23 6.56
C LEU A 37 1.52 5.73 6.33
N GLN A 38 2.66 6.42 6.27
CA GLN A 38 2.69 7.83 5.94
C GLN A 38 2.30 8.03 4.47
N ALA A 39 1.45 9.03 4.22
CA ALA A 39 1.05 9.45 2.89
C ALA A 39 2.28 9.88 2.08
N ASN A 40 2.54 9.19 0.97
CA ASN A 40 3.42 9.73 -0.04
C ASN A 40 2.61 10.65 -0.96
N SER A 41 2.77 11.96 -0.78
CA SER A 41 2.13 12.98 -1.62
C SER A 41 2.73 13.04 -3.02
N HIS A 42 3.94 12.51 -3.22
CA HIS A 42 4.63 12.53 -4.51
C HIS A 42 4.40 11.22 -5.25
N TRP A 43 3.25 11.14 -5.92
CA TRP A 43 2.89 9.98 -6.74
C TRP A 43 3.91 9.77 -7.86
N HIS A 44 4.35 8.53 -8.04
CA HIS A 44 5.22 8.18 -9.15
C HIS A 44 4.44 8.34 -10.48
N PRO A 45 5.02 8.92 -11.55
CA PRO A 45 4.28 9.21 -12.79
C PRO A 45 3.55 8.00 -13.39
N LEU A 46 4.17 6.81 -13.31
CA LEU A 46 3.54 5.56 -13.72
C LEU A 46 2.27 5.24 -12.93
N LEU A 47 2.27 5.48 -11.62
CA LEU A 47 1.11 5.22 -10.76
C LEU A 47 -0.01 6.22 -11.02
N THR A 48 0.34 7.49 -11.29
CA THR A 48 -0.63 8.51 -11.72
C THR A 48 -1.28 8.12 -13.05
N MET A 49 -0.49 7.70 -14.04
CA MET A 49 -1.02 7.24 -15.33
C MET A 49 -2.00 6.07 -15.18
N LEU A 50 -1.65 5.07 -14.36
CA LEU A 50 -2.53 3.93 -14.09
C LEU A 50 -3.82 4.34 -13.38
N LYS A 51 -3.72 5.21 -12.36
CA LYS A 51 -4.88 5.77 -11.66
C LYS A 51 -5.80 6.45 -12.66
N ASP A 52 -5.28 7.39 -13.44
CA ASP A 52 -6.10 8.19 -14.36
C ASP A 52 -6.78 7.32 -15.43
N HIS A 53 -6.10 6.28 -15.92
CA HIS A 53 -6.70 5.32 -16.84
C HIS A 53 -7.85 4.51 -16.20
N ILE A 54 -7.68 4.07 -14.94
CA ILE A 54 -8.74 3.36 -14.21
C ILE A 54 -9.93 4.30 -13.96
N GLU A 55 -9.68 5.55 -13.59
CA GLU A 55 -10.74 6.54 -13.38
C GLU A 55 -11.52 6.84 -14.67
N GLU A 56 -10.82 6.95 -15.81
CA GLU A 56 -11.44 7.14 -17.12
C GLU A 56 -12.34 5.96 -17.51
N VAL A 57 -11.87 4.72 -17.32
CA VAL A 57 -12.62 3.51 -17.71
C VAL A 57 -13.80 3.24 -16.78
N THR A 58 -13.66 3.54 -15.49
CA THR A 58 -14.66 3.16 -14.47
C THR A 58 -15.62 4.29 -14.10
N GLY A 59 -15.25 5.56 -14.33
CA GLY A 59 -16.00 6.73 -13.89
C GLY A 59 -15.91 7.03 -12.38
N TYR A 60 -15.14 6.25 -11.61
CA TYR A 60 -14.88 6.49 -10.20
C TYR A 60 -13.56 7.24 -9.99
N THR A 61 -13.40 7.86 -8.82
CA THR A 61 -12.16 8.53 -8.42
C THR A 61 -11.51 7.83 -7.23
N PHE A 62 -10.18 7.91 -7.14
CA PHE A 62 -9.37 7.29 -6.10
C PHE A 62 -8.36 8.29 -5.54
N ASN A 63 -8.27 8.38 -4.21
CA ASN A 63 -7.35 9.28 -3.52
C ASN A 63 -6.26 8.54 -2.72
N SER A 64 -6.24 7.22 -2.81
CA SER A 64 -5.34 6.35 -2.06
C SER A 64 -4.96 5.11 -2.86
N LEU A 65 -3.72 4.67 -2.68
CA LEU A 65 -3.14 3.52 -3.34
C LEU A 65 -2.16 2.81 -2.40
N LEU A 66 -2.43 1.54 -2.12
CA LEU A 66 -1.48 0.63 -1.47
C LEU A 66 -0.81 -0.24 -2.53
N CYS A 67 0.49 -0.06 -2.70
CA CYS A 67 1.31 -0.95 -3.51
C CYS A 67 1.79 -2.13 -2.65
N ASN A 68 1.66 -3.36 -3.16
CA ASN A 68 2.17 -4.58 -2.54
C ASN A 68 3.14 -5.26 -3.51
N LEU A 69 4.37 -5.50 -3.07
CA LEU A 69 5.36 -6.29 -3.81
C LEU A 69 5.60 -7.61 -3.07
N TYR A 70 5.22 -8.70 -3.72
CA TYR A 70 5.45 -10.07 -3.28
C TYR A 70 6.71 -10.58 -3.96
N ARG A 71 7.75 -10.90 -3.19
CA ARG A 71 9.06 -11.32 -3.72
C ARG A 71 9.05 -12.79 -4.11
N ASN A 72 9.11 -13.67 -3.10
CA ASN A 72 9.13 -15.13 -3.26
C ASN A 72 8.03 -15.74 -2.39
N ASP A 73 8.35 -16.15 -1.15
CA ASP A 73 7.41 -16.75 -0.18
C ASP A 73 6.54 -15.70 0.55
N ASP A 74 6.38 -14.53 -0.07
CA ASP A 74 5.59 -13.43 0.45
C ASP A 74 4.10 -13.72 0.27
N SER A 75 3.28 -13.29 1.22
CA SER A 75 1.84 -13.56 1.23
C SER A 75 1.05 -12.48 1.97
N ILE A 76 -0.26 -12.62 1.96
CA ILE A 76 -1.16 -11.86 2.82
C ILE A 76 -2.15 -12.85 3.42
N ASP A 77 -2.35 -12.75 4.73
CA ASP A 77 -3.30 -13.59 5.43
C ASP A 77 -4.74 -13.18 5.08
N TRP A 78 -5.71 -14.02 5.42
CA TRP A 78 -7.12 -13.74 5.19
C TRP A 78 -7.55 -12.43 5.89
N HIS A 79 -8.20 -11.56 5.14
CA HIS A 79 -8.64 -10.24 5.63
C HIS A 79 -9.87 -9.75 4.83
N SER A 80 -10.55 -8.73 5.39
CA SER A 80 -11.62 -7.94 4.77
C SER A 80 -11.43 -6.46 5.07
#